data_AF-A0A6M3KXB0-F1
#
_entry.id   AF-A0A6M3KXB0-F1
#
_cell.length_a   1.000
_cell.length_b   1.000
_cell.length_c   1.000
_cell.angle_alpha   90.00
_cell.angle_beta   90.00
_cell.angle_gamma   90.00
#
_symmetry.space_group_name_H-M   'P 1'
#
loop_
_entity.id
_entity.type
_entity.pdbx_description
1 polymer ?
#
loop_
_entity_poly.entity_id
_entity_poly.type
_entity_poly.pdbx_seq_one_letter_code
_entity_poly.pdbx_strand_id
1 'polypeptide(L)'
;MANADAPYGFLPAEPGAHVGHYSCDASAATIRIGDVVMLETDGFVELNTPGTKPEDVIGVAASYHANGTAGDLDVWDDPTTVFRCQTVTGTDFTQAMVGDCADAVSSAKLSATSTHPNSQYELNIGTLAGDGASAQFFIIGKVQRPDNALGAHCDVLVRFHEHSRNTPVSVAI
;
A
#
# COMPACT_ATOMS: atom_id res chain seq x y z
N MET A 1 -25.49 -5.14 4.72
CA MET A 1 -25.37 -3.75 4.24
C MET A 1 -24.17 -3.72 3.32
N ALA A 2 -24.26 -3.07 2.16
CA ALA A 2 -23.11 -2.95 1.26
C ALA A 2 -22.11 -1.95 1.86
N ASN A 3 -20.81 -2.23 1.72
CA ASN A 3 -19.77 -1.33 2.23
C ASN A 3 -19.73 -0.07 1.35
N ALA A 4 -19.49 1.08 1.99
CA ALA A 4 -19.31 2.33 1.25
C ALA A 4 -17.96 2.32 0.53
N ASP A 5 -17.96 2.81 -0.71
CA ASP A 5 -16.75 3.03 -1.49
C ASP A 5 -16.08 4.33 -1.04
N ALA A 6 -15.08 4.20 -0.17
CA ALA A 6 -14.41 5.30 0.53
C ALA A 6 -12.96 4.92 0.83
N PRO A 7 -12.10 4.79 -0.20
CA PRO A 7 -10.73 4.36 -0.01
C PRO A 7 -9.92 5.39 0.79
N TYR A 8 -8.99 4.87 1.58
CA TYR A 8 -8.19 5.64 2.53
C TYR A 8 -6.72 5.24 2.53
N GLY A 9 -6.28 4.46 1.55
CA GLY A 9 -4.96 3.86 1.49
C GLY A 9 -4.75 2.75 2.51
N PHE A 10 -3.48 2.48 2.78
CA PHE A 10 -3.04 1.46 3.72
C PHE A 10 -2.71 2.12 5.05
N LEU A 11 -3.34 1.67 6.15
CA LEU A 11 -3.06 2.18 7.49
C LEU A 11 -2.72 1.02 8.41
N PRO A 12 -1.79 1.15 9.36
CA PRO A 12 -1.52 0.10 10.34
C PRO A 12 -2.81 -0.33 11.06
N ALA A 13 -3.03 -1.64 11.14
CA ALA A 13 -4.17 -2.20 11.84
C ALA A 13 -4.04 -2.05 13.36
N GLU A 14 -2.81 -2.03 13.85
CA GLU A 14 -2.46 -1.90 15.26
C GLU A 14 -1.56 -0.68 15.52
N PRO A 15 -1.63 -0.08 16.71
CA PRO A 15 -0.70 0.98 17.09
C PRO A 15 0.73 0.44 17.26
N GLY A 16 1.73 1.30 17.06
CA GLY A 16 3.13 0.96 17.29
C GLY A 16 3.87 0.36 16.09
N ALA A 17 3.31 0.47 14.88
CA ALA A 17 4.05 0.19 13.66
C ALA A 17 5.36 1.00 13.63
N HIS A 18 6.45 0.32 13.26
CA HIS A 18 7.75 0.96 13.11
C HIS A 18 7.69 2.05 12.02
N VAL A 19 8.38 3.16 12.26
CA VAL A 19 8.48 4.28 11.31
C VAL A 19 9.95 4.53 11.02
N GLY A 20 10.32 4.43 9.75
CA GLY A 20 11.61 4.88 9.23
C GLY A 20 11.50 6.28 8.63
N HIS A 21 12.63 6.98 8.58
CA HIS A 21 12.74 8.32 8.01
C HIS A 21 13.56 8.25 6.73
N TYR A 22 13.00 8.74 5.64
CA TYR A 22 13.58 8.69 4.30
C TYR A 22 13.53 10.07 3.65
N SER A 23 14.32 10.27 2.60
CA SER A 23 14.31 11.53 1.85
C SER A 23 13.62 11.35 0.50
N CYS A 24 12.90 12.36 0.08
CA CYS A 24 12.33 12.52 -1.26
C CYS A 24 13.06 13.65 -1.98
N ASP A 25 13.24 13.48 -3.28
CA ASP A 25 13.79 14.53 -4.14
C ASP A 25 12.69 15.55 -4.53
N ALA A 26 13.06 16.59 -5.29
CA ALA A 26 12.09 17.58 -5.74
C ALA A 26 11.24 17.10 -6.94
N SER A 27 11.60 15.98 -7.56
CA SER A 27 10.88 15.36 -8.68
C SER A 27 9.69 14.54 -8.21
N ALA A 28 9.77 14.03 -6.98
CA ALA A 28 8.81 13.11 -6.41
C ALA A 28 7.37 13.63 -6.56
N ALA A 29 6.50 12.73 -7.00
CA ALA A 29 5.06 12.99 -7.01
C ALA A 29 4.56 13.32 -5.59
N THR A 30 3.34 13.86 -5.48
CA THR A 30 2.70 14.05 -4.17
C THR A 30 2.47 12.68 -3.52
N ILE A 31 3.07 12.45 -2.36
CA ILE A 31 2.91 11.24 -1.56
C ILE A 31 2.00 11.56 -0.37
N ARG A 32 0.93 10.79 -0.24
CA ARG A 32 -0.09 10.94 0.80
C ARG A 32 0.07 9.86 1.86
N ILE A 33 -0.48 10.14 3.04
CA ILE A 33 -0.51 9.15 4.11
C ILE A 33 -1.32 7.94 3.64
N GLY A 34 -0.70 6.76 3.69
CA GLY A 34 -1.26 5.50 3.22
C GLY A 34 -0.93 5.12 1.78
N ASP A 35 -0.15 5.93 1.06
CA ASP A 35 0.39 5.57 -0.25
C ASP A 35 1.51 4.53 -0.12
N VAL A 36 1.54 3.57 -1.04
CA VAL A 36 2.66 2.62 -1.13
C VAL A 36 3.84 3.33 -1.80
N VAL A 37 5.03 3.18 -1.23
CA VAL A 37 6.24 3.87 -1.66
C VAL A 37 7.38 2.90 -1.99
N MET A 38 8.26 3.35 -2.86
CA MET A 38 9.42 2.61 -3.33
C MET A 38 10.70 3.44 -3.23
N LEU A 39 11.84 2.76 -3.23
CA LEU A 39 13.15 3.38 -3.34
C LEU A 39 13.54 3.47 -4.81
N GLU A 40 13.91 4.66 -5.26
CA GLU A 40 14.50 4.86 -6.56
C GLU A 40 15.97 4.41 -6.61
N THR A 41 16.51 4.26 -7.82
CA THR A 41 17.92 3.88 -8.02
C THR A 41 18.90 4.92 -7.43
N ASP A 42 18.49 6.18 -7.32
CA ASP A 42 19.29 7.25 -6.75
C ASP A 42 19.21 7.34 -5.21
N GLY A 43 18.40 6.48 -4.59
CA GLY A 43 18.25 6.37 -3.14
C GLY A 43 17.20 7.31 -2.53
N PHE A 44 16.43 8.04 -3.34
CA PHE A 44 15.28 8.80 -2.88
C PHE A 44 13.99 7.96 -2.93
N VAL A 45 12.98 8.40 -2.18
CA VAL A 45 11.69 7.72 -2.13
C VAL A 45 10.70 8.36 -3.10
N GLU A 46 9.99 7.51 -3.84
CA GLU A 46 8.92 7.91 -4.75
C GLU A 46 7.65 7.08 -4.51
N LEU A 47 6.53 7.56 -5.07
CA LEU A 47 5.28 6.81 -5.14
C LEU A 47 5.49 5.51 -5.93
N ASN A 48 5.04 4.38 -5.37
CA ASN A 48 5.10 3.12 -6.08
C ASN A 48 4.25 3.17 -7.37
N THR A 49 4.80 2.70 -8.49
CA THR A 49 4.08 2.61 -9.77
C THR A 49 3.72 1.16 -10.13
N PRO A 50 2.73 0.92 -11.01
CA PRO A 50 2.48 -0.42 -11.50
C PRO A 50 3.72 -0.98 -12.23
N GLY A 51 4.16 -2.18 -11.86
CA GLY A 51 5.34 -2.84 -12.46
C GLY A 51 6.67 -2.55 -11.76
N THR A 52 6.67 -1.80 -10.65
CA THR A 52 7.81 -1.72 -9.73
C THR A 52 8.24 -3.11 -9.30
N LYS A 53 9.56 -3.32 -9.18
CA LYS A 53 10.06 -4.61 -8.75
C LYS A 53 9.85 -4.81 -7.25
N PRO A 54 9.68 -6.06 -6.80
CA PRO A 54 9.51 -6.40 -5.38
C PRO A 54 10.58 -5.81 -4.46
N GLU A 55 11.83 -5.77 -4.93
CA GLU A 55 12.99 -5.25 -4.19
C GLU A 55 12.97 -3.73 -3.98
N ASP A 56 12.17 -2.98 -4.74
CA ASP A 56 12.13 -1.52 -4.66
C ASP A 56 11.06 -1.05 -3.66
N VAL A 57 10.05 -1.87 -3.33
CA VAL A 57 9.01 -1.50 -2.37
C VAL A 57 9.57 -1.46 -0.95
N ILE A 58 9.43 -0.31 -0.27
CA ILE A 58 10.00 -0.08 1.06
C ILE A 58 8.96 0.11 2.16
N GLY A 59 7.68 0.28 1.82
CA GLY A 59 6.63 0.44 2.82
C GLY A 59 5.46 1.31 2.39
N VAL A 60 4.79 1.87 3.39
CA VAL A 60 3.64 2.76 3.23
C VAL A 60 3.93 4.10 3.88
N ALA A 61 3.64 5.21 3.21
CA ALA A 61 3.86 6.55 3.72
C ALA A 61 3.04 6.84 4.99
N ALA A 62 3.73 7.25 6.04
CA ALA A 62 3.19 7.64 7.34
C ALA A 62 3.02 9.16 7.48
N SER A 63 3.67 9.96 6.62
CA SER A 63 3.50 11.41 6.53
C SER A 63 3.23 11.87 5.10
N TYR A 64 2.84 13.14 4.95
CA TYR A 64 2.54 13.73 3.64
C TYR A 64 3.77 14.43 3.08
N HIS A 65 4.00 14.26 1.78
CA HIS A 65 5.03 14.96 1.02
C HIS A 65 4.41 15.59 -0.23
N ALA A 66 4.68 16.89 -0.44
CA ALA A 66 4.16 17.63 -1.58
C ALA A 66 5.06 17.49 -2.80
N ASN A 67 4.47 17.35 -3.99
CA ASN A 67 5.22 17.42 -5.24
C ASN A 67 5.97 18.77 -5.37
N GLY A 68 7.16 18.73 -5.97
CA GLY A 68 7.93 19.90 -6.36
C GLY A 68 8.82 20.44 -5.24
N THR A 69 8.96 19.70 -4.14
CA THR A 69 9.79 20.07 -2.99
C THR A 69 10.61 18.87 -2.55
N ALA A 70 11.94 19.00 -2.43
CA ALA A 70 12.72 17.99 -1.73
C ALA A 70 12.45 18.05 -0.21
N GLY A 71 12.54 16.92 0.48
CA GLY A 71 12.30 16.88 1.93
C GLY A 71 12.30 15.48 2.51
N ASP A 72 11.84 15.37 3.75
CA ASP A 72 11.77 14.11 4.47
C ASP A 72 10.36 13.49 4.38
N LEU A 73 10.30 12.17 4.47
CA LEU A 73 9.09 11.36 4.48
C LEU A 73 9.22 10.26 5.54
N ASP A 74 8.17 10.11 6.34
CA ASP A 74 8.04 9.03 7.31
C ASP A 74 7.37 7.83 6.63
N VAL A 75 7.88 6.63 6.86
CA VAL A 75 7.39 5.40 6.21
C VAL A 75 7.22 4.28 7.22
N TRP A 76 6.06 3.62 7.21
CA TRP A 76 5.86 2.32 7.84
C TRP A 76 6.56 1.25 7.02
N ASP A 77 7.80 0.94 7.39
CA ASP A 77 8.78 0.19 6.57
C ASP A 77 9.08 -1.23 7.11
N ASP A 78 8.38 -1.67 8.15
CA ASP A 78 8.49 -3.02 8.68
C ASP A 78 7.59 -3.96 7.85
N PRO A 79 8.15 -4.95 7.14
CA PRO A 79 7.38 -5.87 6.30
C PRO A 79 6.37 -6.72 7.08
N THR A 80 6.54 -6.83 8.40
CA THR A 80 5.64 -7.58 9.28
C THR A 80 4.43 -6.75 9.73
N THR A 81 4.43 -5.45 9.46
CA THR A 81 3.30 -4.57 9.76
C THR A 81 2.05 -5.04 9.03
N VAL A 82 0.98 -5.24 9.79
CA VAL A 82 -0.35 -5.53 9.23
C VAL A 82 -1.04 -4.20 8.94
N PHE A 83 -1.47 -4.03 7.70
CA PHE A 83 -2.24 -2.87 7.25
C PHE A 83 -3.69 -3.25 7.04
N ARG A 84 -4.59 -2.31 7.34
CA ARG A 84 -5.96 -2.31 6.84
C ARG A 84 -6.05 -1.44 5.58
N CYS A 85 -6.82 -1.90 4.62
CA CYS A 85 -7.16 -1.16 3.41
C CYS A 85 -8.51 -1.63 2.87
N GLN A 86 -9.06 -0.89 1.91
CA GLN A 86 -10.28 -1.24 1.21
C GLN A 86 -9.95 -1.94 -0.12
N THR A 87 -10.76 -2.93 -0.50
CA THR A 87 -10.69 -3.57 -1.83
C THR A 87 -11.36 -2.72 -2.90
N VAL A 88 -10.80 -2.73 -4.12
CA VAL A 88 -11.30 -1.98 -5.29
C VAL A 88 -12.76 -2.24 -5.66
N THR A 89 -13.34 -1.32 -6.42
CA THR A 89 -14.62 -1.52 -7.14
C THR A 89 -14.52 -2.65 -8.17
N GLY A 90 -15.64 -3.36 -8.39
CA GLY A 90 -15.84 -4.23 -9.56
C GLY A 90 -15.57 -5.73 -9.31
N THR A 91 -14.96 -6.09 -8.17
CA THR A 91 -14.84 -7.48 -7.73
C THR A 91 -15.25 -7.59 -6.27
N ASP A 92 -16.10 -8.56 -5.95
CA ASP A 92 -16.56 -8.80 -4.59
C ASP A 92 -15.50 -9.59 -3.81
N PHE A 93 -15.08 -9.09 -2.65
CA PHE A 93 -14.19 -9.84 -1.77
C PHE A 93 -14.90 -11.07 -1.19
N THR A 94 -14.28 -12.24 -1.33
CA THR A 94 -14.82 -13.51 -0.79
C THR A 94 -13.84 -14.15 0.19
N GLN A 95 -14.35 -15.02 1.06
CA GLN A 95 -13.52 -15.76 2.02
C GLN A 95 -12.42 -16.62 1.34
N ALA A 96 -12.64 -17.04 0.09
CA ALA A 96 -11.69 -17.85 -0.66
C ALA A 96 -10.43 -17.08 -1.07
N MET A 97 -10.48 -15.74 -1.10
CA MET A 97 -9.36 -14.87 -1.45
C MET A 97 -8.37 -14.67 -0.28
N VAL A 98 -8.71 -15.18 0.91
CA VAL A 98 -7.79 -15.15 2.05
C VAL A 98 -6.66 -16.12 1.80
N GLY A 99 -5.42 -15.62 1.86
CA GLY A 99 -4.23 -16.37 1.49
C GLY A 99 -3.72 -16.10 0.07
N ASP A 100 -4.46 -15.35 -0.75
CA ASP A 100 -3.96 -14.90 -2.05
C ASP A 100 -3.09 -13.64 -1.92
N CYS A 101 -2.31 -13.37 -2.97
CA CYS A 101 -1.57 -12.12 -3.13
C CYS A 101 -2.28 -11.15 -4.08
N ALA A 102 -2.19 -9.86 -3.79
CA ALA A 102 -2.80 -8.78 -4.56
C ALA A 102 -1.92 -7.51 -4.53
N ASP A 103 -2.06 -6.69 -5.57
CA ASP A 103 -1.32 -5.44 -5.70
C ASP A 103 -2.08 -4.25 -5.13
N ALA A 104 -1.34 -3.23 -4.73
CA ALA A 104 -1.90 -1.91 -4.52
C ALA A 104 -2.27 -1.30 -5.88
N VAL A 105 -3.40 -0.59 -5.94
CA VAL A 105 -3.74 0.26 -7.08
C VAL A 105 -4.24 1.60 -6.59
N SER A 106 -3.80 2.67 -7.23
CA SER A 106 -4.36 4.00 -7.01
C SER A 106 -5.75 4.08 -7.63
N SER A 107 -6.78 4.38 -6.84
CA SER A 107 -8.09 4.69 -7.41
C SER A 107 -8.07 6.11 -8.01
N ALA A 108 -8.68 6.28 -9.19
CA ALA A 108 -8.65 7.53 -9.96
C ALA A 108 -9.39 8.71 -9.29
N LYS A 109 -9.80 8.59 -8.02
CA LYS A 109 -10.76 9.48 -7.37
C LYS A 109 -10.16 10.79 -6.86
N LEU A 110 -8.85 10.88 -6.68
CA LEU A 110 -8.19 12.14 -6.31
C LEU A 110 -7.33 12.68 -7.46
N SER A 111 -7.62 13.93 -7.85
CA SER A 111 -6.74 14.72 -8.70
C SER A 111 -5.36 14.88 -8.04
N ALA A 112 -4.30 14.89 -8.84
CA ALA A 112 -2.94 15.23 -8.40
C ALA A 112 -2.86 16.61 -7.72
N THR A 113 -3.84 17.50 -7.96
CA THR A 113 -3.95 18.83 -7.35
C THR A 113 -4.73 18.87 -6.02
N SER A 114 -5.27 17.74 -5.57
CA SER A 114 -5.97 17.68 -4.29
C SER A 114 -4.98 17.76 -3.13
N THR A 115 -5.23 18.70 -2.22
CA THR A 115 -4.50 18.88 -0.95
C THR A 115 -4.97 17.90 0.15
N HIS A 116 -5.84 16.95 -0.19
CA HIS A 116 -6.22 15.92 0.77
C HIS A 116 -4.99 15.07 1.15
N PRO A 117 -4.68 14.95 2.45
CA PRO A 117 -3.48 14.25 2.91
C PRO A 117 -3.63 12.72 2.91
N ASN A 118 -4.84 12.21 2.65
CA ASN A 118 -5.13 10.78 2.70
C ASN A 118 -5.02 10.17 1.31
N SER A 119 -4.37 9.01 1.25
CA SER A 119 -4.27 8.18 0.06
C SER A 119 -5.63 7.70 -0.44
N GLN A 120 -5.64 7.31 -1.71
CA GLN A 120 -6.77 6.63 -2.39
C GLN A 120 -6.34 5.28 -2.96
N TYR A 121 -5.22 4.76 -2.48
CA TYR A 121 -4.81 3.41 -2.79
C TYR A 121 -5.82 2.41 -2.23
N GLU A 122 -6.03 1.35 -2.99
CA GLU A 122 -6.90 0.23 -2.71
C GLU A 122 -6.16 -1.08 -3.01
N LEU A 123 -6.70 -2.18 -2.49
CA LEU A 123 -6.22 -3.51 -2.85
C LEU A 123 -6.91 -4.00 -4.12
N ASN A 124 -6.13 -4.24 -5.17
CA ASN A 124 -6.61 -4.77 -6.44
C ASN A 124 -6.88 -6.28 -6.36
N ILE A 125 -8.10 -6.64 -5.99
CA ILE A 125 -8.57 -8.02 -5.96
C ILE A 125 -9.17 -8.52 -7.28
N GLY A 126 -9.16 -7.70 -8.34
CA GLY A 126 -9.63 -8.08 -9.67
C GLY A 126 -8.63 -8.93 -10.45
N THR A 127 -7.34 -8.88 -10.07
CA THR A 127 -6.25 -9.64 -10.66
C THR A 127 -5.42 -10.27 -9.55
N LEU A 128 -5.98 -11.29 -8.87
CA LEU A 128 -5.24 -12.05 -7.86
C LEU A 128 -4.17 -12.89 -8.53
N ALA A 129 -2.97 -12.86 -7.97
CA ALA A 129 -1.83 -13.59 -8.52
C ALA A 129 -1.83 -15.08 -8.09
N GLY A 130 -2.59 -15.45 -7.06
CA GLY A 130 -2.57 -16.76 -6.40
C GLY A 130 -1.45 -16.87 -5.35
N ASP A 131 -1.47 -17.94 -4.55
CA ASP A 131 -0.44 -18.22 -3.53
C ASP A 131 0.95 -18.38 -4.17
N GLY A 132 1.93 -17.60 -3.68
CA GLY A 132 3.33 -17.63 -4.13
C GLY A 132 3.62 -16.92 -5.45
N ALA A 133 2.67 -16.20 -6.03
CA ALA A 133 2.91 -15.36 -7.20
C ALA A 133 3.32 -13.92 -6.83
N SER A 134 3.98 -13.23 -7.76
CA SER A 134 4.52 -11.90 -7.57
C SER A 134 3.42 -10.83 -7.54
N ALA A 135 3.07 -10.42 -6.32
CA ALA A 135 2.20 -9.30 -6.01
C ALA A 135 2.53 -8.76 -4.61
N GLN A 136 2.22 -7.48 -4.40
CA GLN A 136 2.78 -6.68 -3.30
C GLN A 136 2.34 -7.15 -1.91
N PHE A 137 1.07 -7.50 -1.75
CA PHE A 137 0.45 -7.77 -0.46
C PHE A 137 -0.09 -9.19 -0.38
N PHE A 138 0.10 -9.82 0.78
CA PHE A 138 -0.55 -11.06 1.15
C PHE A 138 -1.83 -10.76 1.95
N ILE A 139 -2.97 -11.36 1.57
CA ILE A 139 -4.26 -11.15 2.21
C ILE A 139 -4.38 -12.04 3.46
N ILE A 140 -4.43 -11.41 4.63
CA ILE A 140 -4.54 -12.10 5.93
C ILE A 140 -6.00 -12.43 6.25
N GLY A 141 -6.93 -11.55 5.89
CA GLY A 141 -8.34 -11.76 6.18
C GLY A 141 -9.16 -10.47 6.13
N LYS A 142 -10.40 -10.57 6.63
CA LYS A 142 -11.31 -9.42 6.73
C LYS A 142 -11.07 -8.64 8.03
N VAL A 143 -11.16 -7.31 7.97
CA VAL A 143 -11.24 -6.48 9.18
C VAL A 143 -12.54 -6.81 9.94
N GLN A 144 -12.41 -7.21 11.21
CA GLN A 144 -13.55 -7.61 12.05
C GLN A 144 -14.26 -6.39 12.64
N ARG A 145 -15.30 -5.92 11.94
CA ARG A 145 -16.21 -4.87 12.41
C ARG A 145 -17.66 -5.17 11.99
N PRO A 146 -18.68 -4.72 12.75
CA PRO A 146 -20.10 -4.95 12.42
C PRO A 146 -20.56 -4.30 11.11
N ASP A 147 -19.91 -3.23 10.68
CA ASP A 147 -20.23 -2.41 9.50
C ASP A 147 -19.44 -2.80 8.24
N ASN A 148 -18.59 -3.82 8.32
CA ASN A 148 -17.82 -4.33 7.19
C ASN A 148 -18.38 -5.70 6.78
N ALA A 149 -19.05 -5.82 5.66
CA ALA A 149 -19.53 -7.09 5.11
C ALA A 149 -18.54 -7.67 4.08
N LEU A 150 -18.61 -8.98 3.80
CA LEU A 150 -17.99 -9.53 2.59
C LEU A 150 -18.71 -8.97 1.34
N GLY A 151 -17.99 -8.85 0.23
CA GLY A 151 -18.49 -8.25 -1.02
C GLY A 151 -17.66 -7.05 -1.46
N ALA A 152 -18.24 -6.19 -2.29
CA ALA A 152 -17.62 -4.97 -2.77
C ALA A 152 -17.12 -4.07 -1.62
N HIS A 153 -15.99 -3.39 -1.85
CA HIS A 153 -15.42 -2.40 -0.94
C HIS A 153 -15.17 -2.92 0.48
N CYS A 154 -14.84 -4.21 0.61
CA CYS A 154 -14.57 -4.84 1.89
C CYS A 154 -13.26 -4.32 2.47
N ASP A 155 -13.25 -4.01 3.77
CA ASP A 155 -12.00 -3.73 4.47
C ASP A 155 -11.29 -5.03 4.83
N VAL A 156 -10.04 -5.13 4.42
CA VAL A 156 -9.21 -6.32 4.57
C VAL A 156 -7.92 -6.00 5.32
N LEU A 157 -7.35 -7.03 5.93
CA LEU A 157 -6.05 -7.03 6.56
C LEU A 157 -5.04 -7.63 5.58
N VAL A 158 -3.93 -6.94 5.39
CA VAL A 158 -2.84 -7.36 4.53
C VAL A 158 -1.50 -7.14 5.20
N ARG A 159 -0.47 -7.82 4.73
CA ARG A 159 0.94 -7.53 5.04
C ARG A 159 1.75 -7.55 3.76
N PHE A 160 2.92 -6.93 3.75
CA PHE A 160 3.80 -7.03 2.60
C PHE A 160 4.21 -8.48 2.35
N HIS A 161 4.02 -8.92 1.11
CA HIS A 161 4.61 -10.12 0.55
C HIS A 161 5.93 -9.77 -0.13
N GLU A 162 5.89 -8.73 -0.97
CA GLU A 162 7.04 -8.18 -1.66
C GLU A 162 7.52 -6.91 -0.94
N HIS A 163 8.73 -6.99 -0.39
CA HIS A 163 9.35 -5.91 0.35
C HIS A 163 10.87 -6.01 0.22
N SER A 164 11.54 -4.89 0.06
CA SER A 164 13.01 -4.77 -0.04
C SER A 164 13.79 -5.51 1.06
N ARG A 165 13.23 -5.55 2.28
CA ARG A 165 13.81 -6.28 3.44
C ARG A 165 13.55 -7.79 3.46
N ASN A 166 12.61 -8.28 2.66
CA ASN A 166 12.27 -9.70 2.55
C ASN A 166 13.04 -10.41 1.42
N THR A 167 13.60 -9.66 0.47
CA THR A 167 14.50 -10.19 -0.55
C THR A 167 15.91 -10.37 0.03
N PRO A 168 16.55 -11.55 -0.14
CA PRO A 168 17.94 -11.71 0.24
C PRO A 168 18.77 -10.73 -0.59
N VAL A 169 19.37 -9.77 0.10
CA VAL A 169 20.21 -8.72 -0.47
C VAL A 169 21.38 -9.37 -1.22
N SER A 170 21.28 -9.51 -2.55
CA SER A 170 22.43 -9.84 -3.39
C SER A 170 23.22 -8.57 -3.66
N VAL A 171 23.79 -7.98 -2.60
CA VAL A 171 24.82 -6.94 -2.78
C VAL A 171 26.12 -7.68 -3.11
N ALA A 172 26.45 -7.70 -4.39
CA ALA A 172 27.84 -7.82 -4.79
C ALA A 172 28.55 -6.52 -4.38
N ILE A 173 29.31 -6.59 -3.28
CA ILE A 173 30.36 -5.60 -2.97
C ILE A 173 31.59 -5.97 -3.79
#